data_AF-A0A6H5I0I9-F1
#
_entry.id   AF-A0A6H5I0I9-F1
#
_cell.length_a   1.000
_cell.length_b   1.000
_cell.length_c   1.000
_cell.angle_alpha   90.00
_cell.angle_beta   90.00
_cell.angle_gamma   90.00
#
_symmetry.space_group_name_H-M   'P 1'
#
loop_
_entity.id
_entity.type
_entity.pdbx_description
1 polymer ?
#
loop_
_entity_poly.entity_id
_entity_poly.type
_entity_poly.pdbx_seq_one_letter_code
_entity_poly.pdbx_strand_id
1 'polypeptide(L)'
;MYRQIRIHDEDVPWQRILWRKNPEDPIQEYELLTVTYGTACAPYLALRVMHQLAIDKQAQHPIGSKILQENMYVDDALVSCDSEIEAIQARVDLTEILRSAGMELDKWRPTMSHCCL
;
A
#
# COMPACT_ATOMS: atom_id res chain seq x y z
N MET A 1 2.08 2.42 2.02
CA MET A 1 1.46 2.25 0.68
C MET A 1 1.44 3.54 -0.13
N TYR A 2 0.52 4.49 0.10
CA TYR A 2 0.29 5.67 -0.76
C TYR A 2 1.55 6.46 -1.15
N ARG A 3 2.39 6.82 -0.19
CA ARG A 3 3.63 7.59 -0.41
C ARG A 3 4.71 6.85 -1.22
N GLN A 4 4.54 5.55 -1.48
CA GLN A 4 5.42 4.77 -2.35
C GLN A 4 4.98 4.79 -3.82
N ILE A 5 3.85 5.46 -4.12
CA ILE A 5 3.28 5.54 -5.47
C ILE A 5 3.48 6.95 -5.98
N ARG A 6 4.33 7.11 -7.00
CA ARG A 6 4.55 8.40 -7.67
C ARG A 6 3.33 8.78 -8.50
N ILE A 7 3.01 10.07 -8.48
CA ILE A 7 2.03 10.66 -9.40
C ILE A 7 2.71 10.90 -10.74
N HIS A 8 1.95 10.82 -11.82
CA HIS A 8 2.44 11.11 -13.16
C HIS A 8 2.91 12.57 -13.23
N ASP A 9 4.02 12.87 -13.92
CA ASP A 9 4.62 14.20 -13.87
C ASP A 9 3.66 15.31 -14.38
N GLU A 10 2.76 14.99 -15.31
CA GLU A 10 1.72 15.92 -15.80
C GLU A 10 0.62 16.22 -14.77
N ASP A 11 0.43 15.32 -13.79
CA ASP A 11 -0.58 15.45 -12.75
C ASP A 11 -0.03 16.14 -11.48
N VAL A 12 1.30 16.26 -11.34
CA VAL A 12 1.97 16.85 -10.16
C VAL A 12 1.53 18.30 -9.88
N PRO A 13 1.38 19.20 -10.88
CA PRO A 13 0.94 20.58 -10.60
C PRO A 13 -0.43 20.67 -9.94
N TRP A 14 -1.29 19.66 -10.11
CA TRP A 14 -2.63 19.59 -9.51
C TRP A 14 -2.61 19.16 -8.05
N GLN A 15 -1.45 18.75 -7.54
CA GLN A 15 -1.23 18.37 -6.14
C GLN A 15 -0.52 19.49 -5.35
N ARG A 16 -0.55 20.73 -5.87
CA ARG A 16 0.11 21.86 -5.23
C ARG A 16 -0.62 22.27 -3.95
N ILE A 17 0.15 22.50 -2.89
CA ILE A 17 -0.33 23.02 -1.62
C ILE A 17 0.38 24.33 -1.28
N LEU A 18 -0.32 25.17 -0.53
CA LEU A 18 0.23 26.37 0.08
C LEU A 18 0.54 26.07 1.55
N TRP A 19 1.74 26.41 1.99
CA TRP A 19 2.14 26.21 3.37
C TRP A 19 3.00 27.37 3.89
N ARG A 20 2.85 27.66 5.17
CA ARG A 20 3.73 28.55 5.94
C ARG A 20 3.71 28.14 7.40
N LYS A 21 4.81 28.36 8.11
CA LYS A 21 4.92 27.98 9.53
C LYS A 21 4.20 28.97 10.44
N ASN A 22 4.44 30.27 10.24
CA ASN A 22 3.81 31.34 11.00
C ASN A 22 2.93 32.22 10.09
N PRO A 23 1.91 32.91 10.64
CA PRO A 23 1.06 33.82 9.86
C PRO A 23 1.80 34.99 9.19
N GLU A 24 2.95 35.37 9.74
CA GLU A 24 3.80 36.46 9.20
C GLU A 24 4.78 35.97 8.13
N ASP A 25 5.01 34.66 8.04
CA ASP A 25 5.92 34.10 7.04
C ASP A 25 5.29 34.19 5.64
N PRO A 26 6.10 34.41 4.58
CA PRO A 26 5.62 34.34 3.22
C PRO A 26 5.06 32.95 2.92
N ILE A 27 3.96 32.92 2.15
CA ILE A 27 3.36 31.66 1.70
C ILE A 27 4.34 30.96 0.76
N GLN A 28 4.56 29.67 1.00
CA GLN A 28 5.39 28.80 0.17
C GLN A 28 4.49 27.84 -0.62
N GLU A 29 4.89 27.55 -1.85
CA GLU A 29 4.25 26.57 -2.73
C GLU A 29 5.04 25.26 -2.69
N TYR A 30 4.33 24.15 -2.50
CA TYR A 30 4.90 22.80 -2.56
C TYR A 30 4.07 21.92 -3.47
N GLU A 31 4.71 20.99 -4.15
CA GLU A 31 4.04 19.99 -4.99
C GLU A 31 4.24 18.60 -4.38
N LEU A 32 3.14 17.88 -4.17
CA LEU A 32 3.17 16.52 -3.64
C LEU A 32 3.42 15.54 -4.79
N LEU A 33 4.54 14.82 -4.73
CA LEU A 33 5.01 13.95 -5.82
C LEU A 33 4.40 12.54 -5.81
N THR A 34 3.66 12.20 -4.76
CA THR A 34 3.14 10.85 -4.53
C THR A 34 1.67 10.89 -4.20
N VAL A 35 0.98 9.77 -4.40
CA VAL A 35 -0.43 9.64 -4.07
C VAL A 35 -0.63 10.05 -2.61
N THR A 36 -1.45 11.07 -2.39
CA THR A 36 -1.70 11.62 -1.06
C THR A 36 -3.11 11.28 -0.58
N TYR A 37 -3.24 11.09 0.73
CA TYR A 37 -4.53 10.85 1.37
C TYR A 37 -5.45 12.07 1.25
N GLY A 38 -6.76 11.82 1.22
CA GLY A 38 -7.78 12.87 1.15
C GLY A 38 -8.19 13.28 -0.27
N THR A 39 -7.50 12.80 -1.31
CA THR A 39 -8.00 12.88 -2.69
C THR A 39 -8.98 11.74 -2.96
N ALA A 40 -10.06 12.02 -3.71
CA ALA A 40 -11.11 11.04 -3.97
C ALA A 40 -10.59 9.81 -4.75
N CYS A 41 -9.56 9.98 -5.57
CA CYS A 41 -8.97 8.91 -6.38
C CYS A 41 -7.87 8.11 -5.68
N ALA A 42 -7.32 8.58 -4.55
CA ALA A 42 -6.19 7.91 -3.89
C ALA A 42 -6.43 6.43 -3.57
N PRO A 43 -7.57 6.01 -3.00
CA PRO A 43 -7.82 4.59 -2.71
C PRO A 43 -7.79 3.72 -3.98
N TYR A 44 -8.39 4.21 -5.07
CA TYR A 44 -8.40 3.50 -6.34
C TYR A 44 -6.99 3.35 -6.92
N LEU A 45 -6.21 4.44 -6.94
CA LEU A 45 -4.84 4.42 -7.45
C LEU A 45 -3.96 3.44 -6.66
N ALA A 46 -4.09 3.45 -5.33
CA ALA A 46 -3.34 2.54 -4.48
C ALA A 46 -3.74 1.07 -4.70
N LEU A 47 -5.03 0.76 -4.71
CA LEU A 47 -5.51 -0.60 -5.00
C LEU A 47 -5.07 -1.07 -6.39
N ARG A 48 -5.14 -0.20 -7.41
CA ARG A 48 -4.71 -0.57 -8.77
C ARG A 48 -3.23 -0.97 -8.84
N VAL A 49 -2.37 -0.32 -8.05
CA VAL A 49 -0.95 -0.69 -7.90
C VAL A 49 -0.82 -2.04 -7.19
N MET A 50 -1.57 -2.28 -6.11
CA MET A 50 -1.58 -3.57 -5.41
C MET A 50 -2.00 -4.73 -6.33
N HIS A 51 -3.04 -4.52 -7.14
CA HIS A 51 -3.47 -5.48 -8.16
C HIS A 51 -2.36 -5.73 -9.21
N GLN A 52 -1.63 -4.69 -9.63
CA GLN A 52 -0.54 -4.87 -10.59
C GLN A 52 0.60 -5.69 -9.98
N LEU A 53 0.99 -5.39 -8.73
CA LEU A 53 2.01 -6.15 -8.01
C LEU A 53 1.62 -7.62 -7.87
N ALA A 54 0.35 -7.90 -7.60
CA ALA A 54 -0.15 -9.26 -7.52
C ALA A 54 -0.01 -10.00 -8.86
N ILE A 55 -0.31 -9.36 -9.99
CA ILE A 55 -0.13 -9.95 -11.32
C ILE A 55 1.35 -10.23 -11.57
N ASP A 56 2.22 -9.25 -11.29
CA ASP A 56 3.65 -9.33 -11.57
C ASP A 56 4.34 -10.41 -10.70
N LYS A 57 3.83 -10.68 -9.50
CA LYS A 57 4.39 -11.64 -8.54
C LYS A 57 3.67 -12.97 -8.45
N GLN A 58 2.58 -13.16 -9.19
CA GLN A 58 1.71 -14.35 -9.10
C GLN A 58 2.47 -15.67 -9.23
N ALA A 59 3.45 -15.73 -10.14
CA ALA A 59 4.22 -16.96 -10.36
C ALA A 59 5.15 -17.33 -9.19
N GLN A 60 5.63 -16.35 -8.42
CA GLN A 60 6.58 -16.53 -7.32
C GLN A 60 5.86 -16.65 -5.96
N HIS A 61 4.76 -15.90 -5.80
CA HIS A 61 4.04 -15.73 -4.54
C HIS A 61 2.52 -15.86 -4.76
N PRO A 62 2.03 -17.07 -5.12
CA PRO A 62 0.64 -17.24 -5.54
C PRO A 62 -0.37 -16.97 -4.42
N ILE A 63 -0.05 -17.27 -3.16
CA ILE A 63 -0.97 -17.08 -2.03
C ILE A 63 -1.10 -15.58 -1.74
N GLY A 64 0.03 -14.89 -1.56
CA GLY A 64 0.02 -13.44 -1.34
C GLY A 64 -0.59 -12.67 -2.50
N SER A 65 -0.35 -13.10 -3.74
CA SER A 65 -0.93 -12.46 -4.92
C SER A 65 -2.45 -12.59 -4.95
N LYS A 66 -3.00 -13.75 -4.61
CA LYS A 66 -4.45 -13.94 -4.50
C LYS A 66 -5.04 -13.01 -3.43
N ILE A 67 -4.40 -12.93 -2.26
CA ILE A 67 -4.83 -12.05 -1.16
C ILE A 67 -4.85 -10.58 -1.61
N LEU A 68 -3.80 -10.10 -2.28
CA LEU A 68 -3.75 -8.72 -2.77
C LEU A 68 -4.84 -8.40 -3.81
N GLN A 69 -5.35 -9.40 -4.53
CA GLN A 69 -6.41 -9.23 -5.52
C GLN A 69 -7.82 -9.31 -4.91
N GLU A 70 -8.03 -10.16 -3.92
CA GLU A 70 -9.38 -10.55 -3.48
C GLU A 70 -9.71 -10.11 -2.04
N ASN A 71 -8.70 -9.83 -1.21
CA ASN A 71 -8.84 -9.72 0.24
C ASN A 71 -8.40 -8.35 0.80
N MET A 72 -8.26 -7.35 -0.06
CA MET A 72 -7.89 -5.99 0.34
C MET A 72 -9.13 -5.14 0.64
N TYR A 73 -9.11 -4.47 1.78
CA TYR A 73 -9.98 -3.33 2.09
C TYR A 73 -9.12 -2.09 2.26
N VAL A 74 -8.98 -1.31 1.19
CA VAL A 74 -8.10 -0.14 1.12
C VAL A 74 -6.65 -0.52 1.46
N ASP A 75 -6.17 -0.21 2.66
CA ASP A 75 -4.81 -0.49 3.14
C ASP A 75 -4.70 -1.73 4.03
N ASP A 76 -5.84 -2.34 4.41
CA ASP A 76 -5.88 -3.55 5.23
C ASP A 76 -6.12 -4.81 4.37
N ALA A 77 -5.44 -5.91 4.72
CA ALA A 77 -5.70 -7.23 4.17
C ALA A 77 -6.43 -8.10 5.20
N LEU A 78 -7.58 -8.67 4.82
CA LEU A 78 -8.38 -9.55 5.68
C LEU A 78 -8.39 -10.96 5.10
N VAL A 79 -7.62 -11.86 5.74
CA VAL A 79 -7.35 -13.20 5.25
C VAL A 79 -7.85 -14.24 6.25
N SER A 80 -8.52 -15.27 5.73
CA SER A 80 -8.83 -16.50 6.45
C SER A 80 -8.06 -17.64 5.79
N CYS A 81 -7.46 -18.50 6.59
CA CYS A 81 -6.66 -19.64 6.16
C CYS A 81 -7.17 -20.90 6.85
N ASP A 82 -7.11 -22.03 6.15
CA ASP A 82 -7.59 -23.32 6.67
C ASP A 82 -6.54 -23.99 7.57
N SER A 83 -5.30 -23.52 7.52
CA SER A 83 -4.21 -24.02 8.35
C SER A 83 -3.23 -22.93 8.77
N GLU A 84 -2.49 -23.22 9.84
CA GLU A 84 -1.41 -22.37 10.32
C GLU A 84 -0.29 -22.22 9.29
N ILE A 85 0.08 -23.32 8.62
CA ILE A 85 1.14 -23.34 7.60
C ILE A 85 0.79 -22.38 6.46
N GLU A 86 -0.48 -22.41 6.02
CA GLU A 86 -0.98 -21.50 5.00
C GLU A 86 -0.95 -20.04 5.47
N ALA A 87 -1.34 -19.75 6.72
CA ALA A 87 -1.28 -18.40 7.28
C ALA A 87 0.16 -17.86 7.35
N ILE A 88 1.13 -18.70 7.72
CA ILE A 88 2.55 -18.34 7.72
C ILE A 88 3.03 -18.06 6.29
N GLN A 89 2.67 -18.91 5.32
CA GLN A 89 3.06 -18.70 3.93
C GLN A 89 2.42 -17.45 3.33
N ALA A 90 1.15 -17.17 3.62
CA ALA A 90 0.46 -15.95 3.22
C ALA A 90 1.22 -14.71 3.71
N ARG A 91 1.62 -14.70 4.98
CA ARG A 91 2.42 -13.62 5.56
C ARG A 91 3.76 -13.44 4.85
N VAL A 92 4.48 -14.54 4.58
CA VAL A 92 5.77 -14.49 3.87
C VAL A 92 5.59 -13.92 2.47
N ASP A 93 4.64 -14.47 1.69
CA ASP A 93 4.36 -14.01 0.34
C ASP A 93 4.01 -12.51 0.31
N LEU A 94 3.09 -12.06 1.18
CA LEU A 94 2.71 -10.65 1.26
C LEU A 94 3.90 -9.76 1.61
N THR A 95 4.73 -10.18 2.56
CA THR A 95 5.91 -9.42 2.96
C THR A 95 6.89 -9.26 1.80
N GLU A 96 7.18 -10.33 1.07
CA GLU A 96 8.11 -10.29 -0.07
C GLU A 96 7.54 -9.50 -1.25
N ILE A 97 6.25 -9.66 -1.58
CA ILE A 97 5.59 -8.88 -2.63
C ILE A 97 5.66 -7.39 -2.30
N LEU A 98 5.24 -6.99 -1.10
CA LEU A 98 5.22 -5.57 -0.69
C LEU A 98 6.62 -4.97 -0.65
N ARG A 99 7.60 -5.73 -0.10
CA ARG A 99 9.00 -5.27 -0.04
C ARG A 99 9.57 -5.01 -1.43
N SER A 100 9.19 -5.82 -2.43
CA SER A 100 9.62 -5.62 -3.81
C SER A 100 9.15 -4.28 -4.42
N ALA A 101 8.11 -3.68 -3.84
CA ALA A 101 7.56 -2.38 -4.23
C ALA A 101 7.97 -1.24 -3.30
N GLY A 102 8.93 -1.47 -2.38
CA GLY A 102 9.31 -0.49 -1.36
C GLY A 102 8.24 -0.24 -0.29
N MET A 103 7.27 -1.16 -0.16
CA MET A 103 6.22 -1.11 0.86
C MET A 103 6.53 -2.10 1.97
N GLU A 104 6.06 -1.80 3.18
CA GLU A 104 6.25 -2.67 4.35
C GLU A 104 4.90 -3.07 4.92
N LEU A 105 4.80 -4.35 5.32
CA LEU A 105 3.68 -4.87 6.08
C LEU A 105 3.87 -4.50 7.55
N ASP A 106 3.10 -3.53 8.05
CA ASP A 106 3.30 -2.96 9.40
C ASP A 106 2.91 -3.93 10.52
N LYS A 107 1.69 -4.48 10.49
CA LYS A 107 1.14 -5.32 11.56
C LYS A 107 0.50 -6.58 10.99
N TRP A 108 0.77 -7.72 11.62
CA TRP A 108 0.08 -8.99 11.36
C TRP A 108 -0.64 -9.44 12.62
N ARG A 109 -1.97 -9.56 12.56
CA ARG A 109 -2.82 -9.90 13.70
C ARG A 109 -3.52 -11.24 13.47
N PRO A 110 -2.86 -12.37 13.77
CA PRO A 110 -3.47 -13.69 13.67
C PRO A 110 -4.34 -13.98 14.89
N THR A 111 -5.31 -14.87 14.73
CA THR A 111 -6.08 -15.43 15.86
C THR A 111 -5.21 -16.37 16.72
N MET A 112 -4.14 -16.92 16.15
CA MET A 112 -3.16 -17.79 16.83
C MET A 112 -1.88 -17.02 17.16
N SER A 113 -1.50 -16.97 18.44
CA SER A 113 -0.45 -16.08 18.96
C SER A 113 0.96 -16.32 18.41
N HIS A 114 1.28 -17.54 17.97
CA HIS A 114 2.59 -17.90 17.41
C HIS A 114 2.79 -17.52 15.94
N CYS A 115 1.74 -17.03 15.27
CA CYS A 115 1.80 -16.52 13.89
C CYS A 115 2.08 -15.00 13.81
N CYS A 116 2.25 -14.29 14.93
CA CYS A 116 2.43 -12.83 14.95
C CYS A 116 3.75 -12.40 14.28
N LEU A 117 3.74 -11.20 13.68
CA LEU A 117 4.97 -10.48 13.30
C LEU A 117 5.65 -9.92 14.54
#